data_AF-A0A9D1V317-F1
#
_entry.id   AF-A0A9D1V317-F1
#
_cell.length_a   1.000
_cell.length_b   1.000
_cell.length_c   1.000
_cell.angle_alpha   90.00
_cell.angle_beta   90.00
_cell.angle_gamma   90.00
#
_symmetry.space_group_name_H-M   'P 1'
#
loop_
_entity.id
_entity.type
_entity.pdbx_description
1 polymer ?
#
loop_
_entity_poly.entity_id
_entity_poly.type
_entity_poly.pdbx_seq_one_letter_code
_entity_poly.pdbx_strand_id
1 'polypeptide(L)'
;MRQLWLMVCAAFLMLAACTVPGAAPPAEPTPGPSAAPLPSPAAPAQPDPLPTAPGSSEAQEAAGRPQPQPVQDPEGLTAALEGCVSFGEGEAGVSLKTAIAAAELLNWTEANAKDSSIDAMTLHLENWLAGLDAERQNLFWANWPAVDGQAWAILRDMPGQLPLLADAGDPQRFDHYTPACYERLTCAVEQYLEKD
;
A
#
# COMPACT_ATOMS: atom_id res chain seq x y z
N MET A 1 -25.73 10.65 0.22
CA MET A 1 -24.49 10.93 -0.54
C MET A 1 -23.81 9.68 -1.09
N ARG A 2 -23.66 8.58 -0.34
CA ARG A 2 -23.04 7.32 -0.79
C ARG A 2 -23.69 6.64 -2.03
N GLN A 3 -24.99 6.83 -2.23
CA GLN A 3 -25.76 6.23 -3.33
C GLN A 3 -25.62 6.98 -4.67
N LEU A 4 -25.26 8.27 -4.66
CA LEU A 4 -25.01 9.02 -5.90
C LEU A 4 -23.66 8.63 -6.51
N TRP A 5 -22.68 8.32 -5.66
CA TRP A 5 -21.31 7.98 -6.06
C TRP A 5 -21.23 6.64 -6.81
N LEU A 6 -22.01 5.63 -6.38
CA LEU A 6 -22.10 4.33 -7.05
C LEU A 6 -22.74 4.41 -8.45
N MET A 7 -23.70 5.32 -8.65
CA MET A 7 -24.39 5.49 -9.93
C MET A 7 -23.48 6.08 -11.02
N VAL A 8 -22.53 6.94 -10.66
CA VAL A 8 -21.60 7.56 -11.63
C VAL A 8 -20.52 6.56 -12.09
N CYS A 9 -20.02 5.69 -11.21
CA CYS A 9 -19.05 4.66 -11.56
C CYS A 9 -19.59 3.60 -12.54
N ALA A 10 -20.89 3.28 -12.48
CA ALA A 10 -21.48 2.26 -13.34
C ALA A 10 -21.61 2.70 -14.82
N ALA A 11 -21.69 4.01 -15.08
CA ALA A 11 -21.89 4.53 -16.44
C ALA A 11 -20.61 4.52 -17.29
N PHE A 12 -19.42 4.64 -16.68
CA PHE A 12 -18.15 4.73 -17.41
C PHE A 12 -17.58 3.38 -17.85
N LEU A 13 -17.91 2.28 -17.17
CA LEU A 13 -17.36 0.95 -17.48
C LEU A 13 -17.98 0.27 -18.72
N MET A 14 -19.07 0.79 -19.28
CA MET A 14 -19.78 0.16 -20.40
C MET A 14 -19.24 0.51 -21.80
N LEU A 15 -18.28 1.42 -21.94
CA LEU A 15 -17.81 1.89 -23.25
C LEU A 15 -16.50 1.25 -23.77
N ALA A 16 -15.92 0.30 -23.03
CA ALA A 16 -14.65 -0.35 -23.41
C ALA A 16 -14.81 -1.76 -24.02
N ALA A 17 -16.04 -2.20 -24.31
CA ALA A 17 -16.30 -3.48 -24.95
C ALA A 17 -16.53 -3.31 -26.45
N CYS A 18 -15.46 -3.24 -27.24
CA CYS A 18 -15.43 -3.67 -28.65
C CYS A 18 -14.00 -3.55 -29.22
N THR A 19 -13.28 -4.67 -29.32
CA THR A 19 -12.65 -5.18 -30.57
C THR A 19 -11.73 -6.37 -30.27
N VAL A 20 -12.09 -7.52 -30.84
CA VAL A 20 -11.36 -8.80 -30.97
C VAL A 20 -11.30 -9.03 -32.49
N PRO A 21 -10.21 -9.50 -33.14
CA PRO A 21 -9.98 -10.95 -33.25
C PRO A 21 -8.56 -11.49 -33.52
N GLY A 22 -8.22 -12.60 -32.84
CA GLY A 22 -7.95 -13.92 -33.46
C GLY A 22 -6.55 -14.24 -34.03
N ALA A 23 -5.97 -15.36 -33.57
CA ALA A 23 -5.58 -16.52 -34.40
C ALA A 23 -4.94 -17.66 -33.55
N ALA A 24 -5.00 -18.88 -34.08
CA ALA A 24 -5.04 -20.20 -33.43
C ALA A 24 -3.67 -20.91 -33.17
N PRO A 25 -3.66 -22.05 -32.42
CA PRO A 25 -2.48 -22.87 -32.03
C PRO A 25 -2.25 -24.07 -32.99
N PRO A 26 -1.22 -24.96 -32.88
CA PRO A 26 -1.23 -26.10 -31.91
C PRO A 26 0.17 -26.70 -31.55
N ALA A 27 0.14 -27.83 -30.81
CA ALA A 27 1.14 -28.92 -30.64
C ALA A 27 1.66 -29.07 -29.19
N GLU A 28 1.02 -29.87 -28.32
CA GLU A 28 1.04 -31.34 -28.17
C GLU A 28 2.21 -31.91 -27.31
N PRO A 29 1.98 -33.01 -26.57
CA PRO A 29 2.68 -33.36 -25.32
C PRO A 29 3.64 -34.56 -25.47
N THR A 30 4.53 -34.81 -24.50
CA THR A 30 5.28 -36.10 -24.39
C THR A 30 5.71 -36.39 -22.92
N PRO A 31 5.79 -37.67 -22.48
CA PRO A 31 5.79 -38.07 -21.06
C PRO A 31 7.07 -38.79 -20.53
N GLY A 32 7.29 -38.70 -19.20
CA GLY A 32 7.92 -39.67 -18.25
C GLY A 32 9.41 -40.06 -18.41
N PRO A 33 10.00 -40.95 -17.55
CA PRO A 33 9.75 -41.25 -16.12
C PRO A 33 11.07 -41.47 -15.27
N SER A 34 10.93 -41.91 -14.00
CA SER A 34 11.92 -42.64 -13.14
C SER A 34 13.10 -41.87 -12.52
N ALA A 35 13.67 -42.18 -11.34
CA ALA A 35 13.40 -43.10 -10.22
C ALA A 35 14.31 -42.69 -9.03
N ALA A 36 14.02 -43.22 -7.82
CA ALA A 36 14.70 -43.01 -6.52
C ALA A 36 16.14 -43.61 -6.43
N PRO A 37 16.94 -43.52 -5.32
CA PRO A 37 16.61 -44.08 -3.98
C PRO A 37 17.17 -43.35 -2.72
N LEU A 38 16.73 -43.85 -1.55
CA LEU A 38 17.10 -43.56 -0.14
C LEU A 38 18.56 -43.93 0.22
N PRO A 39 19.09 -43.51 1.40
CA PRO A 39 19.04 -44.40 2.58
C PRO A 39 18.86 -43.72 3.98
N SER A 40 18.24 -44.45 4.93
CA SER A 40 18.31 -44.29 6.40
C SER A 40 19.60 -44.99 6.95
N PRO A 41 19.89 -45.16 8.28
CA PRO A 41 19.18 -44.81 9.53
C PRO A 41 20.07 -44.29 10.71
N ALA A 42 19.44 -43.92 11.84
CA ALA A 42 19.75 -44.36 13.24
C ALA A 42 19.54 -43.28 14.33
N ALA A 43 18.64 -43.57 15.28
CA ALA A 43 18.54 -43.00 16.64
C ALA A 43 19.45 -43.83 17.60
N PRO A 44 19.46 -43.71 18.96
CA PRO A 44 18.67 -42.86 19.90
C PRO A 44 19.47 -42.25 21.09
N ALA A 45 18.83 -41.44 21.95
CA ALA A 45 18.97 -41.45 23.43
C ALA A 45 18.18 -40.31 24.12
N GLN A 46 17.30 -40.68 25.05
CA GLN A 46 16.73 -39.90 26.16
C GLN A 46 17.49 -40.32 27.47
N PRO A 47 17.21 -39.86 28.72
CA PRO A 47 16.28 -38.84 29.26
C PRO A 47 16.85 -37.90 30.39
N ASP A 48 16.06 -36.86 30.77
CA ASP A 48 15.83 -36.22 32.11
C ASP A 48 16.97 -35.70 33.03
N PRO A 49 16.73 -34.85 34.08
CA PRO A 49 15.51 -34.15 34.54
C PRO A 49 15.70 -32.62 34.86
N LEU A 50 14.57 -31.99 35.19
CA LEU A 50 14.37 -30.68 35.85
C LEU A 50 15.39 -30.34 36.98
N PRO A 51 15.53 -29.03 37.30
CA PRO A 51 15.13 -28.66 38.66
C PRO A 51 14.14 -27.48 38.71
N THR A 52 13.15 -27.68 39.55
CA THR A 52 12.15 -26.74 40.04
C THR A 52 12.81 -25.53 40.70
N ALA A 53 12.43 -24.32 40.28
CA ALA A 53 12.56 -23.11 41.09
C ALA A 53 11.16 -22.52 41.29
N PRO A 54 10.63 -22.49 42.53
CA PRO A 54 9.43 -21.72 42.85
C PRO A 54 9.85 -20.32 43.29
N GLY A 55 9.26 -19.27 42.70
CA GLY A 55 9.47 -17.92 43.22
C GLY A 55 9.21 -16.80 42.22
N SER A 56 7.97 -16.31 42.25
CA SER A 56 7.63 -14.90 42.14
C SER A 56 8.07 -14.13 40.88
N SER A 57 7.12 -13.89 39.98
CA SER A 57 6.79 -12.53 39.52
C SER A 57 5.55 -12.54 38.65
N GLU A 58 4.44 -12.09 39.23
CA GLU A 58 3.19 -11.71 38.57
C GLU A 58 3.37 -10.45 37.68
N ALA A 59 4.40 -10.41 36.83
CA ALA A 59 4.74 -9.25 36.01
C ALA A 59 5.10 -9.57 34.56
N GLN A 60 4.85 -10.80 34.08
CA GLN A 60 5.28 -11.23 32.75
C GLN A 60 4.15 -11.71 31.83
N GLU A 61 2.93 -11.23 32.05
CA GLU A 61 1.80 -11.41 31.12
C GLU A 61 1.48 -10.13 30.32
N ALA A 62 2.51 -9.32 30.06
CA ALA A 62 2.48 -8.26 29.04
C ALA A 62 3.59 -8.45 27.97
N ALA A 63 4.34 -9.56 28.04
CA ALA A 63 5.36 -9.92 27.08
C ALA A 63 4.74 -10.79 25.98
N GLY A 64 4.12 -10.19 24.96
CA GLY A 64 3.57 -11.03 23.88
C GLY A 64 2.87 -10.35 22.71
N ARG A 65 2.69 -9.04 22.69
CA ARG A 65 2.37 -8.34 21.44
C ARG A 65 3.54 -7.42 21.10
N PRO A 66 4.18 -7.55 19.93
CA PRO A 66 5.04 -6.50 19.41
C PRO A 66 4.26 -5.18 19.50
N GLN A 67 4.79 -4.20 20.21
CA GLN A 67 4.18 -2.87 20.19
C GLN A 67 4.21 -2.36 18.74
N PRO A 68 3.14 -1.71 18.26
CA PRO A 68 3.10 -1.19 16.90
C PRO A 68 4.33 -0.29 16.67
N GLN A 69 5.10 -0.56 15.61
CA GLN A 69 6.23 0.29 15.28
C GLN A 69 5.75 1.72 14.98
N PRO A 70 6.38 2.76 15.54
CA PRO A 70 6.01 4.15 15.27
C PRO A 70 6.26 4.51 13.80
N VAL A 71 5.68 5.63 13.37
CA VAL A 71 5.98 6.22 12.05
C VAL A 71 7.42 6.73 12.04
N GLN A 72 8.24 6.28 11.09
CA GLN A 72 9.68 6.61 11.05
C GLN A 72 9.96 8.06 10.63
N ASP A 73 9.19 8.59 9.68
CA ASP A 73 9.32 9.96 9.17
C ASP A 73 7.94 10.64 9.15
N PRO A 74 7.43 11.08 10.32
CA PRO A 74 6.10 11.65 10.42
C PRO A 74 5.98 12.99 9.67
N GLU A 75 7.05 13.79 9.62
CA GLU A 75 7.07 15.07 8.89
C GLU A 75 7.00 14.83 7.38
N GLY A 76 7.77 13.85 6.86
CA GLY A 76 7.69 13.46 5.46
C GLY A 76 6.32 12.86 5.08
N LEU A 77 5.68 12.11 5.99
CA LEU A 77 4.33 11.60 5.76
C LEU A 77 3.33 12.76 5.66
N THR A 78 3.41 13.71 6.60
CA THR A 78 2.58 14.92 6.54
C THR A 78 2.82 15.70 5.25
N ALA A 79 4.06 15.94 4.85
CA ALA A 79 4.37 16.66 3.61
C ALA A 79 3.77 15.97 2.37
N ALA A 80 3.84 14.64 2.29
CA ALA A 80 3.24 13.90 1.18
C ALA A 80 1.70 13.96 1.20
N LEU A 81 1.08 13.93 2.38
CA LEU A 81 -0.38 14.11 2.54
C LEU A 81 -0.84 15.54 2.20
N GLU A 82 -0.02 16.55 2.51
CA GLU A 82 -0.25 17.94 2.13
C GLU A 82 -0.30 18.14 0.60
N GLY A 83 0.47 17.36 -0.15
CA GLY A 83 0.39 17.30 -1.61
C GLY A 83 -1.03 16.96 -2.11
N CYS A 84 -1.75 16.09 -1.40
CA CYS A 84 -3.12 15.67 -1.75
C CYS A 84 -4.19 16.77 -1.55
N VAL A 85 -3.90 17.80 -0.75
CA VAL A 85 -4.84 18.92 -0.48
C VAL A 85 -4.42 20.23 -1.15
N SER A 86 -3.38 20.21 -1.98
CA SER A 86 -2.79 21.40 -2.60
C SER A 86 -3.45 21.82 -3.92
N PHE A 87 -4.55 21.17 -4.32
CA PHE A 87 -5.26 21.46 -5.57
C PHE A 87 -6.75 21.15 -5.49
N GLY A 88 -7.58 21.97 -6.14
CA GLY A 88 -9.02 21.75 -6.29
C GLY A 88 -9.46 21.21 -7.66
N GLU A 89 -10.69 20.70 -7.71
CA GLU A 89 -11.33 20.30 -8.97
C GLU A 89 -11.46 21.49 -9.94
N GLY A 90 -11.03 21.31 -11.19
CA GLY A 90 -11.10 22.33 -12.23
C GLY A 90 -9.90 23.28 -12.31
N GLU A 91 -8.90 23.12 -11.45
CA GLU A 91 -7.63 23.81 -11.62
C GLU A 91 -6.87 23.29 -12.86
N ALA A 92 -6.11 24.18 -13.51
CA ALA A 92 -5.23 23.76 -14.59
C ALA A 92 -4.13 22.84 -14.05
N GLY A 93 -3.83 21.77 -14.80
CA GLY A 93 -2.73 20.87 -14.46
C GLY A 93 -3.02 19.91 -13.31
N VAL A 94 -4.29 19.65 -12.96
CA VAL A 94 -4.65 18.62 -11.95
C VAL A 94 -3.96 17.29 -12.25
N SER A 95 -3.88 16.86 -13.52
CA SER A 95 -3.15 15.64 -13.89
C SER A 95 -1.68 15.63 -13.43
N LEU A 96 -0.97 16.74 -13.56
CA LEU A 96 0.44 16.85 -13.12
C LEU A 96 0.51 16.91 -11.60
N LYS A 97 -0.38 17.67 -10.95
CA LYS A 97 -0.42 17.75 -9.48
C LYS A 97 -0.75 16.42 -8.83
N THR A 98 -1.68 15.65 -9.43
CA THR A 98 -1.99 14.28 -9.01
C THR A 98 -0.78 13.35 -9.17
N ALA A 99 -0.02 13.48 -10.26
CA ALA A 99 1.22 12.71 -10.44
C ALA A 99 2.28 13.04 -9.40
N ILE A 100 2.44 14.32 -9.04
CA ILE A 100 3.36 14.77 -7.98
C ILE A 100 2.93 14.19 -6.64
N ALA A 101 1.67 14.40 -6.24
CA ALA A 101 1.15 13.89 -4.97
C ALA A 101 1.29 12.36 -4.86
N ALA A 102 0.99 11.63 -5.93
CA ALA A 102 1.17 10.19 -5.98
C ALA A 102 2.65 9.78 -5.81
N ALA A 103 3.56 10.45 -6.50
CA ALA A 103 5.00 10.18 -6.39
C ALA A 103 5.54 10.50 -4.99
N GLU A 104 5.07 11.56 -4.32
CA GLU A 104 5.46 11.90 -2.95
C GLU A 104 5.01 10.85 -1.93
N LEU A 105 3.78 10.33 -2.05
CA LEU A 105 3.32 9.22 -1.21
C LEU A 105 4.13 7.95 -1.47
N LEU A 106 4.46 7.66 -2.73
CA LEU A 106 5.29 6.52 -3.10
C LEU A 106 6.73 6.66 -2.57
N ASN A 107 7.30 7.86 -2.63
CA ASN A 107 8.62 8.16 -2.07
C ASN A 107 8.66 7.89 -0.57
N TRP A 108 7.65 8.38 0.14
CA TRP A 108 7.58 8.17 1.57
C TRP A 108 7.38 6.69 1.92
N THR A 109 6.46 6.01 1.25
CA THR A 109 6.13 4.62 1.54
C THR A 109 7.30 3.68 1.25
N GLU A 110 8.02 3.85 0.14
CA GLU A 110 9.19 3.02 -0.16
C GLU A 110 10.31 3.18 0.88
N ALA A 111 10.51 4.41 1.38
CA ALA A 111 11.54 4.69 2.37
C ALA A 111 11.16 4.23 3.79
N ASN A 112 9.89 4.37 4.18
CA ASN A 112 9.49 4.37 5.60
C ASN A 112 8.38 3.36 5.95
N ALA A 113 7.57 2.90 5.00
CA ALA A 113 6.38 2.10 5.33
C ALA A 113 6.71 0.71 5.89
N LYS A 114 7.83 0.09 5.48
CA LYS A 114 8.25 -1.24 5.98
C LYS A 114 8.48 -1.23 7.50
N ASP A 115 9.01 -0.13 8.01
CA ASP A 115 9.38 0.05 9.42
C ASP A 115 8.35 0.86 10.23
N SER A 116 7.23 1.24 9.61
CA SER A 116 6.10 1.94 10.23
C SER A 116 4.90 1.02 10.30
N SER A 117 4.28 0.83 11.48
CA SER A 117 3.07 0.00 11.57
C SER A 117 1.86 0.68 10.94
N ILE A 118 0.91 -0.11 10.44
CA ILE A 118 -0.35 0.41 9.86
C ILE A 118 -1.09 1.23 10.91
N ASP A 119 -1.26 0.71 12.13
CA ASP A 119 -1.92 1.42 13.23
C ASP A 119 -1.28 2.78 13.54
N ALA A 120 0.05 2.88 13.50
CA ALA A 120 0.75 4.16 13.72
C ALA A 120 0.54 5.14 12.56
N MET A 121 0.53 4.66 11.32
CA MET A 121 0.19 5.49 10.15
C MET A 121 -1.26 5.95 10.19
N THR A 122 -2.20 5.08 10.58
CA THR A 122 -3.62 5.42 10.76
C THR A 122 -3.76 6.52 11.81
N LEU A 123 -3.12 6.38 12.97
CA LEU A 123 -3.15 7.41 14.02
C LEU A 123 -2.54 8.75 13.56
N HIS A 124 -1.46 8.71 12.77
CA HIS A 124 -0.87 9.91 12.20
C HIS A 124 -1.82 10.60 11.22
N LEU A 125 -2.46 9.83 10.34
CA LEU A 125 -3.47 10.31 9.40
C LEU A 125 -4.67 10.93 10.13
N GLU A 126 -5.18 10.27 11.18
CA GLU A 126 -6.26 10.77 12.04
C GLU A 126 -5.90 12.14 12.64
N ASN A 127 -4.72 12.24 13.25
CA ASN A 127 -4.25 13.48 13.87
C ASN A 127 -4.04 14.59 12.85
N TRP A 128 -3.51 14.27 11.67
CA TRP A 128 -3.33 15.25 10.60
C TRP A 128 -4.67 15.75 10.05
N LEU A 129 -5.60 14.86 9.71
CA LEU A 129 -6.95 15.22 9.23
C LEU A 129 -7.72 16.05 10.25
N ALA A 130 -7.64 15.70 11.54
CA ALA A 130 -8.27 16.47 12.62
C ALA A 130 -7.69 17.89 12.76
N GLY A 131 -6.43 18.10 12.32
CA GLY A 131 -5.79 19.40 12.28
C GLY A 131 -6.16 20.26 11.07
N LEU A 132 -6.83 19.69 10.06
CA LEU A 132 -7.28 20.41 8.87
C LEU A 132 -8.64 21.06 9.08
N ASP A 133 -8.89 22.17 8.38
CA ASP A 133 -10.24 22.71 8.25
C ASP A 133 -11.14 21.82 7.35
N ALA A 134 -12.45 22.05 7.41
CA ALA A 134 -13.43 21.23 6.70
C ALA A 134 -13.28 21.29 5.16
N GLU A 135 -12.80 22.40 4.61
CA GLU A 135 -12.60 22.56 3.17
C GLU A 135 -11.44 21.68 2.70
N ARG A 136 -10.32 21.71 3.45
CA ARG A 136 -9.13 20.88 3.17
C ARG A 136 -9.39 19.40 3.41
N GLN A 137 -10.17 19.03 4.43
CA GLN A 137 -10.61 17.64 4.60
C GLN A 137 -11.45 17.17 3.40
N ASN A 138 -12.38 17.99 2.92
CA ASN A 138 -13.17 17.65 1.73
C ASN A 138 -12.30 17.55 0.47
N LEU A 139 -11.31 18.43 0.31
CA LEU A 139 -10.35 18.35 -0.80
C LEU A 139 -9.53 17.06 -0.76
N PHE A 140 -9.05 16.64 0.42
CA PHE A 140 -8.32 15.38 0.55
C PHE A 140 -9.14 14.22 0.00
N TRP A 141 -10.40 14.09 0.43
CA TRP A 141 -11.27 12.99 0.01
C TRP A 141 -11.73 13.09 -1.44
N ALA A 142 -11.86 14.31 -1.98
CA ALA A 142 -12.15 14.51 -3.39
C ALA A 142 -10.97 14.08 -4.29
N ASN A 143 -9.74 14.37 -3.86
CA ASN A 143 -8.53 14.08 -4.63
C ASN A 143 -8.01 12.65 -4.42
N TRP A 144 -8.25 12.05 -3.25
CA TRP A 144 -7.70 10.74 -2.87
C TRP A 144 -7.89 9.66 -3.94
N PRO A 145 -9.09 9.45 -4.55
CA PRO A 145 -9.25 8.41 -5.57
C PRO A 145 -8.37 8.62 -6.81
N ALA A 146 -8.13 9.87 -7.22
CA ALA A 146 -7.28 10.18 -8.35
C ALA A 146 -5.79 9.98 -8.01
N VAL A 147 -5.37 10.43 -6.83
CA VAL A 147 -3.99 10.25 -6.34
C VAL A 147 -3.67 8.76 -6.15
N ASP A 148 -4.56 8.02 -5.50
CA ASP A 148 -4.41 6.59 -5.27
C ASP A 148 -4.35 5.81 -6.60
N GLY A 149 -5.27 6.09 -7.52
CA GLY A 149 -5.25 5.50 -8.85
C GLY A 149 -3.97 5.79 -9.62
N GLN A 150 -3.44 7.01 -9.52
CA GLN A 150 -2.18 7.39 -10.15
C GLN A 150 -0.97 6.72 -9.50
N ALA A 151 -0.94 6.57 -8.17
CA ALA A 151 0.11 5.83 -7.47
C ALA A 151 0.14 4.36 -7.92
N TRP A 152 -1.03 3.72 -8.04
CA TRP A 152 -1.16 2.37 -8.58
C TRP A 152 -0.77 2.26 -10.05
N ALA A 153 -1.03 3.30 -10.86
CA ALA A 153 -0.55 3.35 -12.25
C ALA A 153 0.98 3.36 -12.32
N ILE A 154 1.65 4.13 -11.46
CA ILE A 154 3.11 4.17 -11.34
C ILE A 154 3.67 2.82 -10.87
N LEU A 155 3.05 2.20 -9.86
CA LEU A 155 3.45 0.89 -9.36
C LEU A 155 3.34 -0.21 -10.41
N ARG A 156 2.31 -0.16 -11.26
CA ARG A 156 2.05 -1.16 -12.30
C ARG A 156 2.97 -1.01 -13.51
N ASP A 157 3.21 0.23 -13.94
CA ASP A 157 3.95 0.53 -15.17
C ASP A 157 4.76 1.82 -15.05
N MET A 158 5.84 1.75 -14.26
CA MET A 158 6.76 2.88 -14.07
C MET A 158 7.27 3.45 -15.41
N PRO A 159 7.79 2.65 -16.37
CA PRO A 159 8.28 3.19 -17.65
C PRO A 159 7.21 3.95 -18.42
N GLY A 160 5.95 3.49 -18.41
CA GLY A 160 4.84 4.18 -19.04
C GLY A 160 4.43 5.48 -18.35
N GLN A 161 4.74 5.65 -17.06
CA GLN A 161 4.46 6.87 -16.30
C GLN A 161 5.60 7.90 -16.35
N LEU A 162 6.81 7.52 -16.77
CA LEU A 162 7.96 8.44 -16.83
C LEU A 162 7.71 9.73 -17.63
N PRO A 163 7.03 9.74 -18.80
CA PRO A 163 6.74 10.99 -19.50
C PRO A 163 5.90 11.96 -18.68
N LEU A 164 4.87 11.46 -18.00
CA LEU A 164 4.00 12.27 -17.13
C LEU A 164 4.79 12.81 -15.92
N LEU A 165 5.64 11.97 -15.34
CA LEU A 165 6.49 12.33 -14.21
C LEU A 165 7.55 13.37 -14.59
N ALA A 166 8.13 13.25 -15.78
CA ALA A 166 9.05 14.24 -16.33
C ALA A 166 8.37 15.60 -16.55
N ASP A 167 7.15 15.60 -17.11
CA ASP A 167 6.33 16.82 -17.25
C ASP A 167 5.95 17.43 -15.88
N ALA A 168 5.90 16.60 -14.84
CA ALA A 168 5.66 16.99 -13.46
C ALA A 168 6.94 17.44 -12.70
N GLY A 169 8.11 17.42 -13.33
CA GLY A 169 9.38 17.85 -12.74
C GLY A 169 10.16 16.75 -12.01
N ASP A 170 9.97 15.49 -12.41
CA ASP A 170 10.64 14.30 -11.87
C ASP A 170 10.51 14.14 -10.33
N PRO A 171 9.28 14.12 -9.78
CA PRO A 171 9.07 14.02 -8.33
C PRO A 171 9.46 12.65 -7.75
N GLN A 172 9.58 11.61 -8.59
CA GLN A 172 9.99 10.27 -8.19
C GLN A 172 11.45 10.25 -7.74
N ARG A 173 11.71 9.70 -6.55
CA ARG A 173 13.07 9.53 -6.01
C ARG A 173 13.68 8.17 -6.30
N PHE A 174 12.85 7.19 -6.65
CA PHE A 174 13.24 5.80 -6.85
C PHE A 174 12.90 5.35 -8.27
N ASP A 175 13.75 4.51 -8.86
CA ASP A 175 13.52 3.92 -10.18
C ASP A 175 12.42 2.83 -10.15
N HIS A 176 12.06 2.36 -8.96
CA HIS A 176 11.04 1.36 -8.73
C HIS A 176 10.41 1.56 -7.35
N TYR A 177 9.13 1.20 -7.22
CA TYR A 177 8.37 1.23 -5.98
C TYR A 177 7.75 -0.14 -5.70
N THR A 178 7.72 -0.53 -4.43
CA THR A 178 7.20 -1.81 -3.98
C THR A 178 5.70 -1.70 -3.67
N PRO A 179 4.81 -2.46 -4.35
CA PRO A 179 3.37 -2.42 -4.09
C PRO A 179 3.00 -2.63 -2.62
N ALA A 180 3.61 -3.63 -1.97
CA ALA A 180 3.38 -3.93 -0.57
C ALA A 180 3.72 -2.79 0.40
N CYS A 181 4.55 -1.82 0.01
CA CYS A 181 4.83 -0.64 0.85
C CYS A 181 3.69 0.36 0.78
N TYR A 182 3.19 0.61 -0.44
CA TYR A 182 2.08 1.51 -0.66
C TYR A 182 0.76 0.93 -0.12
N GLU A 183 0.54 -0.38 -0.27
CA GLU A 183 -0.62 -1.09 0.31
C GLU A 183 -0.76 -0.87 1.82
N ARG A 184 0.36 -0.75 2.55
CA ARG A 184 0.30 -0.49 4.00
C ARG A 184 -0.29 0.89 4.29
N LEU A 185 0.03 1.89 3.46
CA LEU A 185 -0.53 3.23 3.58
C LEU A 185 -2.02 3.22 3.19
N THR A 186 -2.40 2.55 2.10
CA THR A 186 -3.82 2.46 1.72
C THR A 186 -4.64 1.72 2.77
N CYS A 187 -4.11 0.66 3.37
CA CYS A 187 -4.75 0.00 4.52
C CYS A 187 -4.92 0.93 5.72
N ALA A 188 -3.98 1.85 5.97
CA ALA A 188 -4.12 2.84 7.04
C ALA A 188 -5.27 3.82 6.76
N VAL A 189 -5.41 4.25 5.50
CA VAL A 189 -6.54 5.08 5.04
C VAL A 189 -7.87 4.33 5.11
N GLU A 190 -7.90 3.05 4.76
CA GLU A 190 -9.09 2.21 4.89
C GLU A 190 -9.51 2.04 6.35
N GLN A 191 -8.57 1.77 7.25
CA GLN A 191 -8.85 1.69 8.70
C GLN A 191 -9.43 3.00 9.25
N TYR A 192 -8.97 4.15 8.74
CA TYR A 192 -9.56 5.45 9.08
C TYR A 192 -11.04 5.50 8.63
N LEU A 193 -11.32 5.14 7.37
CA LEU A 193 -12.68 5.17 6.80
C LEU A 193 -13.66 4.20 7.45
N GLU A 194 -13.17 3.11 8.06
CA GLU A 194 -14.01 2.16 8.79
C GLU A 194 -14.43 2.66 10.17
N LYS A 195 -13.73 3.65 10.73
CA LYS A 195 -14.01 4.22 12.05
C LYS A 195 -15.03 5.35 12.03
N ASP A 196 -15.17 6.07 10.91
CA ASP A 196 -16.10 7.19 10.69
C ASP A 196 -17.45 6.77 10.07
#